data_AF-A0A1Q5M033-F1
#
_entry.id   AF-A0A1Q5M033-F1
#
_cell.length_a   1.000
_cell.length_b   1.000
_cell.length_c   1.000
_cell.angle_alpha   90.00
_cell.angle_beta   90.00
_cell.angle_gamma   90.00
#
_symmetry.space_group_name_H-M   'P 1'
#
loop_
_entity.id
_entity.type
_entity.pdbx_description
1 polymer ?
#
loop_
_entity_poly.entity_id
_entity_poly.type
_entity_poly.pdbx_seq_one_letter_code
_entity_poly.pdbx_strand_id
1 'polypeptide(L)'
;MTLPSFVLLLFAVFSSAAGQIMLKHGMQTAATVAEKAGGSLAVRAATTPWVVLGLTVFAVSAVAWMSTLARVPLSIAYPFNALGYLLIVLAGSTLLHERTSVWTWAGSLLVVIGLVTVFLGQRN
;
A
#
# COMPACT_ATOMS: atom_id res chain seq x y z
N MET A 1 -13.26 13.74 -13.44
CA MET A 1 -11.90 13.18 -13.68
C MET A 1 -11.81 12.72 -15.12
N THR A 2 -10.66 12.90 -15.78
CA THR A 2 -10.42 12.28 -17.09
C THR A 2 -10.03 10.81 -16.89
N LEU A 3 -10.36 9.94 -17.85
CA LEU A 3 -10.04 8.50 -17.80
C LEU A 3 -8.54 8.24 -17.54
N PRO A 4 -7.58 8.96 -18.16
CA PRO A 4 -6.15 8.75 -17.90
C PRO A 4 -5.75 9.04 -16.45
N SER A 5 -6.25 10.12 -15.85
CA SER A 5 -5.94 10.47 -14.46
C SER A 5 -6.51 9.46 -13.46
N PHE A 6 -7.68 8.87 -13.79
CA PHE A 6 -8.28 7.82 -12.98
C PHE A 6 -7.46 6.51 -13.02
N VAL A 7 -7.05 6.07 -14.21
CA VAL A 7 -6.19 4.89 -14.38
C VAL A 7 -4.86 5.09 -13.66
N LEU A 8 -4.26 6.29 -13.78
CA LEU A 8 -2.99 6.63 -13.14
C LEU A 8 -3.11 6.63 -11.61
N LEU A 9 -4.22 7.12 -11.07
CA LEU A 9 -4.53 7.06 -9.64
C LEU A 9 -4.66 5.61 -9.14
N LEU A 10 -5.40 4.77 -9.86
CA LEU A 10 -5.53 3.36 -9.47
C LEU A 10 -4.17 2.66 -9.54
N PHE A 11 -3.44 2.85 -10.64
CA PHE A 11 -2.09 2.32 -10.78
C PHE A 11 -1.19 2.74 -9.61
N ALA A 12 -1.23 4.01 -9.20
CA ALA A 12 -0.45 4.49 -8.06
C ALA A 12 -0.81 3.75 -6.77
N VAL A 13 -2.11 3.64 -6.45
CA VAL A 13 -2.61 3.00 -5.22
C VAL A 13 -2.29 1.51 -5.18
N PHE A 14 -2.59 0.77 -6.26
CA PHE A 14 -2.34 -0.66 -6.34
C PHE A 14 -0.83 -0.96 -6.32
N SER A 15 -0.02 -0.17 -7.03
CA SER A 15 1.44 -0.31 -6.99
C SER A 15 2.00 0.02 -5.61
N SER A 16 1.43 1.01 -4.91
CA SER A 16 1.82 1.34 -3.52
C SER A 16 1.59 0.14 -2.60
N ALA A 17 0.39 -0.44 -2.67
CA ALA A 17 0.02 -1.61 -1.89
C ALA A 17 0.95 -2.80 -2.17
N ALA A 18 1.17 -3.11 -3.46
CA ALA A 18 2.09 -4.18 -3.88
C ALA A 18 3.52 -3.93 -3.36
N GLY A 19 4.05 -2.72 -3.54
CA GLY A 19 5.38 -2.35 -3.07
C GLY A 19 5.52 -2.50 -1.55
N GLN A 20 4.51 -2.07 -0.78
CA GLN A 20 4.51 -2.22 0.68
C GLN A 20 4.50 -3.68 1.12
N ILE A 21 3.73 -4.55 0.46
CA ILE A 21 3.68 -5.99 0.74
C ILE A 21 5.05 -6.64 0.46
N MET A 22 5.68 -6.29 -0.66
CA MET A 22 7.01 -6.79 -1.04
C MET A 22 8.09 -6.33 -0.05
N LEU A 23 8.05 -5.05 0.35
CA LEU A 23 8.95 -4.49 1.36
C LEU A 23 8.78 -5.20 2.70
N LYS A 24 7.54 -5.41 3.14
CA LYS A 24 7.24 -6.13 4.38
C LYS A 24 7.79 -7.55 4.35
N HIS A 25 7.56 -8.29 3.27
CA HIS A 25 8.09 -9.64 3.08
C HIS A 25 9.63 -9.64 3.09
N GLY A 26 10.25 -8.76 2.32
CA GLY A 26 11.71 -8.64 2.25
C GLY A 26 12.35 -8.27 3.59
N MET A 27 11.71 -7.40 4.37
CA MET A 27 12.16 -7.03 5.71
C MET A 27 12.05 -8.19 6.70
N GLN A 28 10.98 -9.00 6.62
CA GLN A 28 10.84 -10.20 7.44
C GLN A 28 11.95 -11.21 7.13
N THR A 29 12.26 -11.43 5.85
CA THR A 29 13.38 -12.29 5.43
C THR A 29 14.72 -11.73 5.91
N ALA A 30 14.96 -10.42 5.76
CA ALA A 30 16.19 -9.78 6.22
C ALA A 30 16.37 -9.91 7.75
N ALA A 31 15.29 -9.74 8.52
CA ALA A 31 15.28 -9.89 9.96
C ALA A 31 15.59 -11.33 10.39
N THR A 32 14.93 -12.33 9.79
CA THR A 32 15.21 -13.74 10.11
C THR A 32 16.65 -14.15 9.80
N VAL A 33 17.24 -13.62 8.72
CA VAL A 33 18.65 -13.87 8.40
C VAL A 33 19.58 -13.14 9.37
N ALA A 34 19.29 -11.89 9.73
CA ALA A 34 20.07 -11.13 10.69
C ALA A 34 20.08 -11.80 12.07
N GLU A 35 18.94 -12.32 12.52
CA GLU A 35 18.84 -13.08 13.78
C GLU A 35 19.62 -14.39 13.75
N LYS A 36 19.55 -15.16 12.65
CA LYS A 36 20.18 -16.49 12.56
C LYS A 36 21.67 -16.47 12.24
N ALA A 37 22.08 -15.61 11.30
CA ALA A 37 23.43 -15.59 10.76
C ALA A 37 24.25 -14.38 11.25
N GLY A 38 23.65 -13.50 12.04
CA GLY A 38 24.27 -12.25 12.47
C GLY A 38 24.41 -11.22 11.36
N GLY A 39 24.77 -10.00 11.78
CA GLY A 39 24.99 -8.85 10.92
C GLY A 39 23.94 -7.75 11.06
N SER A 40 24.21 -6.60 10.45
CA SER A 40 23.30 -5.46 10.50
C SER A 40 22.04 -5.71 9.66
N LEU A 41 20.87 -5.51 10.26
CA LEU A 41 19.58 -5.59 9.59
C LEU A 41 19.53 -4.67 8.36
N ALA A 42 20.11 -3.47 8.45
CA ALA A 42 20.12 -2.51 7.34
C ALA A 42 20.88 -3.06 6.12
N VAL A 43 22.03 -3.70 6.35
CA VAL A 43 22.83 -4.32 5.28
C VAL A 43 22.08 -5.51 4.68
N ARG A 44 21.49 -6.37 5.51
CA ARG A 44 20.70 -7.51 5.05
C ARG A 44 19.50 -7.04 4.24
N ALA A 45 18.77 -6.05 4.71
CA ALA A 45 17.65 -5.44 4.00
C ALA A 45 18.08 -4.89 2.64
N ALA A 46 19.19 -4.15 2.56
CA ALA A 46 19.71 -3.63 1.30
C ALA A 46 20.10 -4.73 0.30
N THR A 47 20.56 -5.89 0.78
CA THR A 47 20.92 -7.04 -0.07
C THR A 47 19.75 -7.96 -0.41
N THR A 48 18.59 -7.81 0.23
CA THR A 48 17.43 -8.67 -0.01
C THR A 48 16.72 -8.24 -1.29
N PRO A 49 16.60 -9.10 -2.32
CA PRO A 49 15.98 -8.74 -3.60
C PRO A 49 14.56 -8.19 -3.48
N TRP A 50 13.76 -8.76 -2.56
CA TRP A 50 12.39 -8.32 -2.29
C TRP A 50 12.31 -6.89 -1.76
N VAL A 51 13.30 -6.45 -0.98
CA VAL A 51 13.35 -5.07 -0.47
C VAL A 51 13.65 -4.10 -1.62
N VAL A 52 14.65 -4.42 -2.45
CA VAL A 52 15.01 -3.59 -3.60
C VAL A 52 13.86 -3.49 -4.61
N LEU A 53 13.21 -4.61 -4.90
CA LEU A 53 12.09 -4.66 -5.83
C LEU A 53 10.88 -3.91 -5.25
N GLY A 54 10.55 -4.14 -3.97
CA GLY A 54 9.48 -3.42 -3.28
C GLY A 54 9.72 -1.91 -3.23
N LEU A 55 10.95 -1.48 -2.97
CA LEU A 55 11.34 -0.06 -2.95
C LEU A 55 11.21 0.57 -4.34
N THR A 56 11.60 -0.16 -5.38
CA THR A 56 11.47 0.30 -6.78
C THR A 56 10.01 0.49 -7.16
N VAL A 57 9.16 -0.50 -6.86
CA VAL A 57 7.71 -0.43 -7.11
C VAL A 57 7.08 0.72 -6.31
N PHE A 58 7.49 0.89 -5.05
CA PHE A 58 7.01 1.99 -4.21
C PHE A 58 7.45 3.37 -4.72
N ALA A 59 8.67 3.50 -5.23
CA ALA A 59 9.16 4.73 -5.84
C ALA A 59 8.37 5.08 -7.13
N VAL A 60 8.11 4.09 -7.99
CA VAL A 60 7.26 4.25 -9.19
C VAL A 60 5.84 4.67 -8.80
N SER A 61 5.27 4.03 -7.77
CA SER A 61 3.98 4.41 -7.21
C SER A 61 3.97 5.86 -6.73
N ALA A 62 5.01 6.31 -6.02
CA ALA A 62 5.11 7.68 -5.54
C ALA A 62 5.14 8.70 -6.70
N VAL A 63 5.84 8.40 -7.79
CA VAL A 63 5.84 9.25 -9.00
C VAL A 63 4.45 9.33 -9.65
N ALA A 64 3.76 8.19 -9.76
CA ALA A 64 2.39 8.15 -10.24
C ALA A 64 1.44 8.93 -9.29
N TRP A 65 1.64 8.81 -7.98
CA TRP A 65 0.84 9.54 -6.99
C TRP A 65 1.04 11.05 -7.10
N MET A 66 2.29 11.53 -7.19
CA MET A 66 2.58 12.95 -7.41
C MET A 66 1.94 13.47 -8.70
N SER A 67 2.01 12.68 -9.78
CA SER A 67 1.37 13.01 -11.06
C SER A 67 -0.17 13.05 -10.96
N THR A 68 -0.76 12.22 -10.11
CA THR A 68 -2.19 12.22 -9.81
C THR A 68 -2.57 13.49 -9.06
N LEU A 69 -1.82 13.85 -8.01
CA LEU A 69 -2.08 15.04 -7.20
C LEU A 69 -1.96 16.34 -8.00
N ALA A 70 -1.11 16.37 -9.03
CA ALA A 70 -1.03 17.51 -9.95
C ALA A 70 -2.28 17.70 -10.82
N ARG A 71 -3.15 16.69 -10.96
CA ARG A 71 -4.28 16.67 -11.91
C ARG A 71 -5.64 16.44 -11.25
N VAL A 72 -5.67 15.90 -10.04
CA VAL A 72 -6.88 15.44 -9.35
C VAL A 72 -6.96 16.14 -8.00
N PRO A 73 -8.10 16.76 -7.65
CA PRO A 73 -8.31 17.34 -6.33
C PRO A 73 -8.07 16.33 -5.21
N LEU A 74 -7.44 16.81 -4.14
CA LEU A 74 -7.06 15.98 -2.99
C LEU A 74 -8.25 15.23 -2.38
N SER A 75 -9.41 15.89 -2.33
CA SER A 75 -10.68 15.33 -1.84
C SER A 75 -11.15 14.11 -2.63
N ILE A 76 -10.82 14.02 -3.92
CA ILE A 76 -11.17 12.87 -4.77
C ILE A 76 -10.11 11.78 -4.66
N ALA A 77 -8.82 12.16 -4.54
CA ALA A 77 -7.71 11.20 -4.53
C ALA A 77 -7.61 10.41 -3.22
N TYR A 78 -7.77 11.06 -2.05
CA TYR A 78 -7.65 10.44 -0.74
C TYR A 78 -8.57 9.24 -0.48
N PRO A 79 -9.85 9.28 -0.92
CA PRO A 79 -10.72 8.10 -0.98
C PRO A 79 -10.04 6.82 -1.50
N PHE A 80 -9.27 6.92 -2.59
CA PHE A 80 -8.58 5.76 -3.16
C PHE A 80 -7.36 5.32 -2.34
N ASN A 81 -6.79 6.21 -1.54
CA ASN A 81 -5.71 5.82 -0.63
C ASN A 81 -6.23 4.89 0.48
N ALA A 82 -7.46 5.12 0.95
CA ALA A 82 -8.15 4.20 1.87
C ALA A 82 -8.39 2.82 1.23
N LEU A 83 -8.69 2.77 -0.08
CA LEU A 83 -8.73 1.51 -0.83
C LEU A 83 -7.37 0.80 -0.82
N GLY A 84 -6.26 1.54 -1.00
CA GLY A 84 -4.91 1.01 -0.88
C GLY A 84 -4.63 0.36 0.48
N TYR A 85 -5.05 1.02 1.56
CA TYR A 85 -4.96 0.45 2.91
C TYR A 85 -5.71 -0.89 3.02
N LEU A 86 -6.95 -0.98 2.51
CA LEU A 86 -7.72 -2.22 2.52
C LEU A 86 -7.02 -3.34 1.76
N LEU A 87 -6.41 -3.02 0.61
CA LEU A 87 -5.61 -3.98 -0.15
C LEU A 87 -4.41 -4.49 0.65
N ILE A 88 -3.72 -3.60 1.37
CA ILE A 88 -2.58 -3.97 2.23
C ILE A 88 -3.03 -4.88 3.36
N VAL A 89 -4.14 -4.56 4.03
CA VAL A 89 -4.69 -5.40 5.12
C VAL A 89 -5.10 -6.77 4.60
N LEU A 90 -5.81 -6.81 3.47
CA LEU A 90 -6.30 -8.05 2.87
C LEU A 90 -5.14 -8.92 2.36
N ALA A 91 -4.15 -8.32 1.70
CA ALA A 91 -2.97 -9.03 1.24
C ALA A 91 -2.04 -9.43 2.40
N GLY A 92 -1.93 -8.62 3.45
CA GLY A 92 -1.20 -8.97 4.67
C GLY A 92 -1.81 -10.19 5.37
N SER A 93 -3.14 -10.24 5.42
CA SER A 93 -3.89 -11.39 5.95
C SER A 93 -3.72 -12.65 5.09
N THR A 94 -3.80 -12.53 3.76
CA THR A 94 -3.82 -13.68 2.85
C THR A 94 -2.44 -14.14 2.37
N LEU A 95 -1.55 -13.23 1.97
CA LEU A 95 -0.20 -13.57 1.48
C LEU A 95 0.79 -13.75 2.63
N LEU A 96 0.77 -12.85 3.61
CA LEU A 96 1.73 -12.88 4.73
C LEU A 96 1.22 -13.68 5.93
N HIS A 97 -0.03 -14.16 5.88
CA HIS A 97 -0.67 -14.91 6.96
C HIS A 97 -0.60 -14.18 8.31
N GLU A 98 -0.63 -12.85 8.28
CA GLU A 98 -0.61 -12.05 9.51
C GLU A 98 -1.90 -12.28 10.28
N ARG A 99 -1.80 -12.39 11.61
CA ARG A 99 -2.98 -12.53 12.49
C ARG A 99 -3.78 -11.24 12.48
N THR A 100 -4.71 -11.13 11.54
CA THR A 100 -5.70 -10.06 11.50
C THR A 100 -6.80 -10.32 12.52
N SER A 101 -6.97 -9.40 13.47
CA SER A 101 -8.02 -9.46 14.48
C SER A 101 -9.40 -9.19 13.87
N VAL A 102 -10.45 -9.71 14.51
CA VAL A 102 -11.85 -9.35 14.16
C VAL A 102 -12.06 -7.83 14.20
N TRP A 103 -11.37 -7.14 15.10
CA TRP A 103 -11.39 -5.66 15.18
C TRP A 103 -10.74 -4.98 13.97
N THR A 104 -9.71 -5.58 13.36
CA THR A 104 -9.08 -5.08 12.13
C THR A 104 -10.06 -5.15 10.96
N TRP A 105 -10.82 -6.24 10.87
CA TRP A 105 -11.87 -6.39 9.85
C TRP A 105 -13.05 -5.45 10.10
N ALA A 106 -13.50 -5.30 11.34
CA ALA A 106 -14.55 -4.35 11.71
C ALA A 106 -14.14 -2.89 11.39
N GLY A 107 -12.91 -2.50 11.74
CA GLY A 107 -12.35 -1.19 11.39
C GLY A 107 -12.22 -0.99 9.88
N SER A 108 -11.80 -2.02 9.14
CA SER A 108 -11.73 -2.00 7.67
C SER A 108 -13.12 -1.78 7.05
N LEU A 109 -14.15 -2.43 7.56
CA LEU A 109 -15.54 -2.19 7.15
C LEU A 109 -15.98 -0.73 7.41
N LEU A 110 -15.61 -0.16 8.57
CA LEU A 110 -15.89 1.25 8.86
C LEU A 110 -15.16 2.19 7.90
N VAL A 111 -13.93 1.88 7.50
CA VAL A 111 -13.19 2.64 6.47
C VAL A 111 -13.92 2.57 5.12
N VAL A 112 -14.42 1.40 4.72
CA VAL A 112 -15.25 1.25 3.50
C VAL A 112 -16.52 2.09 3.58
N ILE A 113 -17.23 2.06 4.72
CA ILE A 113 -18.46 2.85 4.91
C ILE A 113 -18.14 4.35 4.85
N GLY A 114 -17.07 4.80 5.51
CA GLY A 114 -16.60 6.18 5.46
C GLY A 114 -16.26 6.61 4.03
N LEU A 115 -15.58 5.74 3.28
CA LEU A 115 -15.24 5.96 1.88
C LEU A 115 -16.49 6.15 1.00
N VAL A 116 -17.49 5.27 1.14
CA VAL A 116 -18.77 5.37 0.42
C VAL A 116 -19.49 6.67 0.79
N THR A 117 -19.47 7.05 2.07
CA THR A 117 -20.12 8.28 2.55
C THR A 117 -19.47 9.52 1.94
N VAL A 118 -18.13 9.59 1.89
CA VAL A 118 -17.40 10.68 1.24
C VAL A 118 -17.71 10.75 -0.26
N PHE A 119 -17.77 9.59 -0.93
CA PHE A 119 -18.10 9.53 -2.35
C PHE A 119 -19.53 10.02 -2.63
N LEU A 120 -20.51 9.64 -1.80
CA LEU A 120 -21.89 10.11 -1.89
C LEU A 120 -21.99 11.63 -1.63
N GLY A 121 -21.24 12.14 -0.65
CA GLY A 121 -21.22 13.57 -0.32
C GLY A 121 -20.63 14.46 -1.42
N GLN A 122 -19.78 13.93 -2.30
CA GLN A 122 -19.26 14.67 -3.47
C GLN A 122 -20.22 14.73 -4.66
N ARG A 123 -21.30 13.95 -4.63
CA ARG A 123 -22.27 13.86 -5.72
C ARG A 123 -23.42 14.87 -5.59
N ASN A 124 -23.62 15.43 -4.39
CA ASN A 124 -24.54 16.54 -4.10
C ASN A 124 -23.81 17.88 -4.12
#